data_AF-A0A3D0XBX2-F1
#
_entry.id   AF-A0A3D0XBX2-F1
#
_cell.length_a   1.000
_cell.length_b   1.000
_cell.length_c   1.000
_cell.angle_alpha   90.00
_cell.angle_beta   90.00
_cell.angle_gamma   90.00
#
_symmetry.space_group_name_H-M   'P 1'
#
loop_
_entity.id
_entity.type
_entity.pdbx_description
1 polymer ?
#
loop_
_entity_poly.entity_id
_entity_poly.type
_entity_poly.pdbx_seq_one_letter_code
_entity_poly.pdbx_strand_id
1 'polypeptide(L)'
;MKKIIKISAFVLSLTLLITASVSVRAEGIPSSSVPQNATEESILITENLISGILDEVSQGLGYLEARSKANNLIYNAVLSGQAGGYGYGFLSPIACNAIFEYRDIYLRPDFYVTAEANVRNMLADLITKVETGMDYEEARKEAYTRIYKSVNPNFDPSEREMTDFCYWDTPAVDSAMFNRARKVLLEAEAKYKTQFNVQ
;
A
#
# COMPACT_ATOMS: atom_id res chain seq x y z
N MET A 1 -22.24 14.31 -70.68
CA MET A 1 -20.84 14.03 -70.27
C MET A 1 -20.35 15.15 -69.35
N LYS A 2 -20.15 14.87 -68.06
CA LYS A 2 -19.37 15.71 -67.12
C LYS A 2 -18.58 14.76 -66.22
N LYS A 3 -17.26 14.91 -66.21
CA LYS A 3 -16.31 14.05 -65.48
C LYS A 3 -16.20 14.50 -64.02
N ILE A 4 -16.32 13.50 -63.15
CA ILE A 4 -15.63 13.21 -61.89
C ILE A 4 -14.69 14.29 -61.34
N ILE A 5 -14.86 14.62 -60.04
CA ILE A 5 -13.75 14.67 -59.06
C ILE A 5 -14.27 14.07 -57.75
N LYS A 6 -13.75 12.91 -57.35
CA LYS A 6 -13.94 12.35 -55.99
C LYS A 6 -12.84 12.92 -55.12
N ILE A 7 -13.17 13.82 -54.20
CA ILE A 7 -12.23 14.30 -53.18
C ILE A 7 -12.25 13.29 -52.04
N SER A 8 -11.24 12.42 -52.00
CA SER A 8 -10.93 11.56 -50.87
C SER A 8 -10.41 12.44 -49.74
N ALA A 9 -11.27 12.78 -48.77
CA ALA A 9 -10.86 13.48 -47.55
C ALA A 9 -10.12 12.50 -46.63
N PHE A 10 -8.79 12.58 -46.66
CA PHE A 10 -7.91 11.96 -45.68
C PHE A 10 -7.92 12.84 -44.42
N VAL A 11 -8.71 12.47 -43.41
CA VAL A 11 -8.73 13.17 -42.12
C VAL A 11 -7.67 12.56 -41.23
N LEU A 12 -6.59 13.32 -41.02
CA LEU A 12 -5.50 12.98 -40.12
C LEU A 12 -6.01 12.99 -38.68
N SER A 13 -5.94 11.83 -38.03
CA SER A 13 -6.21 11.60 -36.61
C SER A 13 -5.19 12.32 -35.73
N LEU A 14 -5.66 13.21 -34.86
CA LEU A 14 -4.92 13.67 -33.67
C LEU A 14 -5.74 13.28 -32.43
N THR A 15 -5.57 12.04 -31.96
CA THR A 15 -6.01 11.63 -30.64
C THR A 15 -5.10 12.29 -29.61
N LEU A 16 -5.56 13.41 -29.05
CA LEU A 16 -4.96 14.01 -27.87
C LEU A 16 -5.24 13.07 -26.69
N LEU A 17 -4.29 12.18 -26.38
CA LEU A 17 -4.25 11.46 -25.12
C LEU A 17 -3.96 12.50 -24.03
N ILE A 18 -5.02 13.10 -23.49
CA ILE A 18 -4.94 13.81 -22.22
C ILE A 18 -4.77 12.71 -21.18
N THR A 19 -3.52 12.34 -20.87
CA THR A 19 -3.23 11.73 -19.58
C THR A 19 -3.51 12.82 -18.55
N ALA A 20 -4.76 12.90 -18.08
CA ALA A 20 -5.04 13.65 -16.88
C ALA A 20 -4.17 13.02 -15.80
N SER A 21 -3.08 13.69 -15.44
CA SER A 21 -2.40 13.44 -14.18
C SER A 21 -3.41 13.80 -13.11
N VAL A 22 -4.25 12.85 -12.74
CA VAL A 22 -5.03 12.94 -11.51
C VAL A 22 -4.00 13.16 -10.43
N SER A 23 -3.94 14.40 -9.93
CA SER A 23 -3.27 14.69 -8.68
C SER A 23 -4.04 13.90 -7.62
N VAL A 24 -3.57 12.69 -7.38
CA VAL A 24 -3.89 11.95 -6.17
C VAL A 24 -3.24 12.77 -5.07
N ARG A 25 -4.02 13.62 -4.40
CA ARG A 25 -3.62 14.13 -3.09
C ARG A 25 -3.30 12.91 -2.26
N ALA A 26 -2.21 12.94 -1.50
CA ALA A 26 -1.95 11.85 -0.57
C ALA A 26 -3.18 11.72 0.34
N GLU A 27 -3.87 10.58 0.23
CA GLU A 27 -4.72 10.06 1.27
C GLU A 27 -3.87 9.95 2.55
N GLY A 28 -4.47 9.84 3.73
CA GLY A 28 -3.68 9.67 4.96
C GLY A 28 -2.65 8.52 4.87
N ILE A 29 -1.82 8.37 5.89
CA ILE A 29 -0.87 7.26 5.97
C ILE A 29 -1.64 5.93 5.77
N PRO A 30 -1.33 5.13 4.74
CA PRO A 30 -2.12 3.94 4.43
C PRO A 30 -1.97 2.94 5.55
N SER A 31 -3.07 2.42 6.08
CA SER A 31 -3.06 1.43 7.18
C SER A 31 -2.27 0.16 6.82
N SER A 32 -2.19 -0.17 5.52
CA SER A 32 -1.34 -1.21 4.95
C SER A 32 0.17 -0.98 5.11
N SER A 33 0.61 0.26 5.29
CA SER A 33 2.02 0.60 5.48
C SER A 33 2.44 0.60 6.95
N VAL A 34 1.49 0.73 7.87
CA VAL A 34 1.78 1.03 9.28
C VAL A 34 2.30 -0.22 10.02
N PRO A 35 3.35 -0.09 10.87
CA PRO A 35 3.76 -1.12 11.82
C PRO A 35 2.61 -1.61 12.71
N GLN A 36 2.59 -2.90 13.07
CA GLN A 36 1.47 -3.50 13.83
C GLN A 36 1.28 -2.91 15.23
N ASN A 37 2.35 -2.39 15.83
CA ASN A 37 2.33 -1.81 17.16
C ASN A 37 2.09 -0.29 17.17
N ALA A 38 1.86 0.34 16.02
CA ALA A 38 1.57 1.77 15.95
C ALA A 38 0.18 2.06 16.52
N THR A 39 0.08 3.14 17.29
CA THR A 39 -1.20 3.67 17.81
C THR A 39 -1.79 4.68 16.83
N GLU A 40 -3.10 4.90 16.86
CA GLU A 40 -3.77 5.95 16.08
C GLU A 40 -3.13 7.31 16.28
N GLU A 41 -2.80 7.67 17.52
CA GLU A 41 -2.12 8.92 17.86
C GLU A 41 -0.75 9.03 17.17
N SER A 42 0.06 7.97 17.21
CA SER A 42 1.38 7.98 16.55
C SER A 42 1.29 8.11 15.03
N ILE A 43 0.24 7.53 14.42
CA ILE A 43 -0.03 7.64 12.98
C ILE A 43 -0.42 9.09 12.66
N LEU A 44 -1.35 9.67 13.41
CA LEU A 44 -1.79 11.05 13.22
C LEU A 44 -0.66 12.06 13.41
N ILE A 45 0.18 11.90 14.43
CA ILE A 45 1.37 12.75 14.63
C ILE A 45 2.30 12.63 13.43
N THR A 46 2.58 11.41 12.99
CA THR A 46 3.48 11.19 11.85
C THR A 46 2.90 11.80 10.58
N GLU A 47 1.61 11.58 10.29
CA GLU A 47 0.92 12.11 9.12
C GLU A 47 0.97 13.64 9.07
N ASN A 48 0.70 14.29 10.20
CA ASN A 48 0.79 15.74 10.31
C ASN A 48 2.20 16.26 9.98
N LEU A 49 3.25 15.50 10.34
CA LEU A 49 4.63 15.88 10.06
C LEU A 49 5.00 15.68 8.59
N ILE A 50 4.46 14.67 7.90
CA ILE A 50 4.98 14.25 6.58
C ILE A 50 3.99 14.39 5.42
N SER A 51 2.75 14.82 5.63
CA SER A 51 1.71 14.91 4.59
C SER A 51 2.19 15.64 3.32
N GLY A 52 2.85 16.79 3.46
CA GLY A 52 3.43 17.52 2.32
C GLY A 52 4.51 16.72 1.57
N ILE A 53 5.28 15.87 2.27
CA ILE A 53 6.27 14.99 1.64
C ILE A 53 5.56 13.86 0.87
N LEU A 54 4.45 13.32 1.40
CA LEU A 54 3.66 12.31 0.69
C LEU A 54 3.04 12.87 -0.59
N ASP A 55 2.62 14.14 -0.59
CA ASP A 55 2.19 14.84 -1.81
C ASP A 55 3.33 14.95 -2.82
N GLU A 56 4.55 15.30 -2.40
CA GLU A 56 5.73 15.33 -3.27
C GLU A 56 6.09 13.93 -3.82
N VAL A 57 5.99 12.88 -3.01
CA VAL A 57 6.24 11.48 -3.44
C VAL A 57 5.23 11.04 -4.49
N SER A 58 3.95 11.40 -4.30
CA SER A 58 2.89 11.17 -5.28
C SER A 58 3.11 11.91 -6.61
N GLN A 59 4.05 12.87 -6.63
CA GLN A 59 4.45 13.65 -7.79
C GLN A 59 5.85 13.28 -8.31
N GLY A 60 6.44 12.18 -7.79
CA GLY A 60 7.70 11.62 -8.29
C GLY A 60 8.94 11.93 -7.47
N LEU A 61 8.81 12.45 -6.24
CA LEU A 61 9.96 12.59 -5.34
C LEU A 61 10.59 11.22 -5.01
N GLY A 62 11.91 11.14 -5.15
CA GLY A 62 12.65 9.90 -4.91
C GLY A 62 12.66 9.46 -3.43
N TYR A 63 12.73 8.14 -3.20
CA TYR A 63 12.65 7.55 -1.86
C TYR A 63 13.65 8.12 -0.86
N LEU A 64 14.94 8.16 -1.24
CA LEU A 64 16.01 8.57 -0.33
C LEU A 64 15.87 10.04 0.09
N GLU A 65 15.45 10.89 -0.86
CA GLU A 65 15.21 12.30 -0.59
C GLU A 65 13.99 12.50 0.32
N ALA A 66 12.85 11.88 -0.03
CA ALA A 66 11.63 11.92 0.78
C ALA A 66 11.88 11.42 2.20
N ARG A 67 12.59 10.29 2.34
CA ARG A 67 12.99 9.72 3.63
C ARG A 67 13.88 10.67 4.42
N SER A 68 14.83 11.34 3.79
CA SER A 68 15.71 12.30 4.46
C SER A 68 14.92 13.51 4.98
N LYS A 69 14.04 14.09 4.15
CA LYS A 69 13.13 15.17 4.55
C LYS A 69 12.27 14.77 5.74
N ALA A 70 11.62 13.60 5.67
CA ALA A 70 10.73 13.12 6.72
C ALA A 70 11.45 12.86 8.04
N ASN A 71 12.62 12.22 7.98
CA ASN A 71 13.41 11.94 9.19
C ASN A 71 13.90 13.23 9.87
N ASN A 72 14.25 14.27 9.10
CA ASN A 72 14.62 15.56 9.68
C ASN A 72 13.44 16.22 10.40
N LEU A 73 12.23 16.18 9.82
CA LEU A 73 11.03 16.71 10.46
C LEU A 73 10.70 15.96 11.75
N ILE A 74 10.76 14.63 11.72
CA ILE A 74 10.50 13.78 12.89
C ILE A 74 11.55 14.01 13.99
N TYR A 75 12.83 14.05 13.62
CA TYR A 75 13.91 14.31 14.58
C TYR A 75 13.73 15.66 15.27
N ASN A 76 13.43 16.71 14.51
CA ASN A 76 13.17 18.03 15.06
C ASN A 76 11.92 18.05 15.96
N ALA A 77 10.85 17.36 15.57
CA ALA A 77 9.63 17.25 16.38
C ALA A 77 9.89 16.53 17.72
N VAL A 78 10.76 15.53 17.74
CA VAL A 78 11.18 14.86 18.98
C VAL A 78 11.97 15.82 19.87
N LEU A 79 12.96 16.53 19.32
CA LEU A 79 13.76 17.49 20.08
C LEU A 79 12.94 18.67 20.61
N SER A 80 11.92 19.11 19.88
CA SER A 80 11.05 20.22 20.25
C SER A 80 9.88 19.81 21.16
N GLY A 81 9.73 18.52 21.48
CA GLY A 81 8.63 17.99 22.29
C GLY A 81 7.27 17.94 21.55
N GLN A 82 7.26 18.13 20.23
CA GLN A 82 6.06 18.08 19.39
C GLN A 82 5.72 16.68 18.89
N ALA A 83 6.51 15.67 19.24
CA ALA A 83 6.30 14.27 18.86
C ALA A 83 5.30 13.52 19.77
N GLY A 84 4.52 14.20 20.62
CA GLY A 84 3.52 13.58 21.51
C GLY A 84 4.11 12.54 22.47
N GLY A 85 5.37 12.70 22.88
CA GLY A 85 6.09 11.74 23.73
C GLY A 85 6.63 10.50 23.00
N TYR A 86 6.35 10.33 21.71
CA TYR A 86 6.93 9.26 20.90
C TYR A 86 8.38 9.57 20.50
N GLY A 87 9.21 8.53 20.48
CA GLY A 87 10.60 8.64 20.05
C GLY A 87 10.77 8.60 18.53
N TYR A 88 11.90 9.11 18.05
CA TYR A 88 12.27 9.06 16.62
C TYR A 88 12.19 7.63 16.05
N GLY A 89 12.70 6.64 16.80
CA GLY A 89 12.71 5.24 16.37
C GLY A 89 11.32 4.61 16.21
N PHE A 90 10.27 5.25 16.74
CA PHE A 90 8.90 4.80 16.62
C PHE A 90 8.16 5.48 15.46
N LEU A 91 8.32 6.80 15.31
CA LEU A 91 7.65 7.57 14.25
C LEU A 91 8.33 7.42 12.88
N SER A 92 9.67 7.30 12.83
CA SER A 92 10.41 7.18 11.57
C SER A 92 10.01 5.95 10.74
N PRO A 93 9.82 4.74 11.32
CA PRO A 93 9.29 3.59 10.57
C PRO A 93 7.91 3.82 9.96
N ILE A 94 6.99 4.47 10.68
CA ILE A 94 5.64 4.81 10.17
C ILE A 94 5.79 5.66 8.90
N ALA A 95 6.59 6.73 8.96
CA ALA A 95 6.84 7.61 7.84
C ALA A 95 7.54 6.92 6.66
N CYS A 96 8.60 6.16 6.92
CA CYS A 96 9.39 5.50 5.88
C CYS A 96 8.55 4.47 5.11
N ASN A 97 7.70 3.70 5.82
CA ASN A 97 6.83 2.72 5.18
C ASN A 97 5.76 3.40 4.31
N ALA A 98 5.15 4.48 4.79
CA ALA A 98 4.19 5.26 4.02
C ALA A 98 4.82 5.81 2.74
N ILE A 99 5.99 6.45 2.85
CA ILE A 99 6.76 6.96 1.71
C ILE A 99 7.10 5.83 0.72
N PHE A 100 7.49 4.66 1.22
CA PHE A 100 7.79 3.51 0.36
C PHE A 100 6.55 3.09 -0.43
N GLU A 101 5.41 2.90 0.24
CA GLU A 101 4.16 2.49 -0.42
C GLU A 101 3.69 3.51 -1.44
N TYR A 102 3.65 4.81 -1.08
CA TYR A 102 3.29 5.88 -2.00
C TYR A 102 4.15 5.90 -3.26
N ARG A 103 5.47 5.79 -3.08
CA ARG A 103 6.41 5.77 -4.20
C ARG A 103 6.21 4.55 -5.08
N ASP A 104 6.00 3.38 -4.47
CA ASP A 104 5.89 2.14 -5.22
C ASP A 104 4.60 2.10 -6.05
N ILE A 105 3.50 2.63 -5.49
CA ILE A 105 2.24 2.86 -6.23
C ILE A 105 2.44 3.87 -7.35
N TYR A 106 3.12 4.99 -7.11
CA TYR A 106 3.44 5.99 -8.15
C TYR A 106 4.23 5.39 -9.31
N LEU A 107 5.23 4.54 -9.00
CA LEU A 107 6.09 3.92 -10.02
C LEU A 107 5.41 2.78 -10.77
N ARG A 108 4.48 2.06 -10.13
CA ARG A 108 3.87 0.82 -10.66
C ARG A 108 2.34 0.78 -10.47
N PRO A 109 1.58 1.79 -10.92
CA PRO A 109 0.16 1.92 -10.59
C PRO A 109 -0.69 0.75 -11.09
N ASP A 110 -0.50 0.34 -12.35
CA ASP A 110 -1.26 -0.78 -12.95
C ASP A 110 -0.97 -2.12 -12.26
N PHE A 111 0.25 -2.29 -11.77
CA PHE A 111 0.63 -3.49 -11.02
C PHE A 111 -0.12 -3.56 -9.68
N TYR A 112 -0.21 -2.44 -8.95
CA TYR A 112 -0.95 -2.38 -7.70
C TYR A 112 -2.46 -2.60 -7.88
N VAL A 113 -3.05 -2.08 -8.97
CA VAL A 113 -4.45 -2.34 -9.33
C VAL A 113 -4.66 -3.84 -9.59
N THR A 114 -3.79 -4.46 -10.38
CA THR A 114 -3.86 -5.89 -10.70
C THR A 114 -3.65 -6.76 -9.47
N ALA A 115 -2.66 -6.41 -8.63
CA ALA A 115 -2.37 -7.11 -7.39
C ALA A 115 -3.56 -7.07 -6.44
N GLU A 116 -4.21 -5.91 -6.27
CA GLU A 116 -5.38 -5.78 -5.40
C GLU A 116 -6.56 -6.63 -5.92
N ALA A 117 -6.83 -6.61 -7.23
CA ALA A 117 -7.88 -7.44 -7.82
C ALA A 117 -7.60 -8.95 -7.61
N ASN A 118 -6.36 -9.39 -7.83
CA ASN A 118 -5.95 -10.77 -7.62
C ASN A 118 -6.09 -11.19 -6.16
N VAL A 119 -5.64 -10.35 -5.24
CA VAL A 119 -5.75 -10.58 -3.79
C VAL A 119 -7.22 -10.65 -3.36
N ARG A 120 -8.07 -9.73 -3.81
CA ARG A 120 -9.51 -9.73 -3.48
C ARG A 120 -10.18 -11.03 -3.93
N ASN A 121 -9.85 -11.51 -5.14
CA ASN A 121 -10.37 -12.78 -5.64
C ASN A 121 -9.86 -13.97 -4.83
N MET A 122 -8.55 -14.02 -4.55
CA MET A 122 -7.90 -15.12 -3.82
C MET A 122 -8.38 -15.23 -2.36
N LEU A 123 -8.71 -14.09 -1.74
CA LEU A 123 -9.05 -14.00 -0.32
C LEU A 123 -10.53 -13.71 -0.06
N ALA A 124 -11.40 -13.84 -1.07
CA ALA A 124 -12.81 -13.43 -0.97
C ALA A 124 -13.55 -14.06 0.22
N ASP A 125 -13.35 -15.36 0.46
CA ASP A 125 -13.93 -16.07 1.61
C ASP A 125 -13.36 -15.56 2.95
N LEU A 126 -12.07 -15.25 2.97
CA LEU A 126 -11.36 -14.81 4.17
C LEU A 126 -11.74 -13.38 4.56
N ILE A 127 -11.84 -12.49 3.56
CA ILE A 127 -12.38 -11.13 3.71
C ILE A 127 -13.78 -11.21 4.32
N THR A 128 -14.67 -12.05 3.79
CA THR A 128 -16.03 -12.22 4.32
C THR A 128 -16.00 -12.67 5.79
N LYS A 129 -15.12 -13.61 6.15
CA LYS A 129 -14.99 -14.06 7.55
C LYS A 129 -14.56 -12.93 8.47
N VAL A 130 -13.60 -12.09 8.07
CA VAL A 130 -13.15 -10.93 8.86
C VAL A 130 -14.27 -9.90 9.00
N GLU A 131 -15.04 -9.63 7.92
CA GLU A 131 -16.22 -8.77 7.98
C GLU A 131 -17.29 -9.29 8.97
N THR A 132 -17.27 -10.58 9.29
CA THR A 132 -18.18 -11.23 10.25
C THR A 132 -17.54 -11.52 11.62
N GLY A 133 -16.33 -11.03 11.88
CA GLY A 133 -15.69 -11.10 13.20
C GLY A 133 -14.58 -12.14 13.38
N MET A 134 -14.03 -12.70 12.30
CA MET A 134 -12.75 -13.43 12.39
C MET A 134 -11.62 -12.48 12.82
N ASP A 135 -10.74 -12.96 13.69
CA ASP A 135 -9.56 -12.21 14.12
C ASP A 135 -8.65 -11.84 12.94
N TYR A 136 -8.22 -10.58 12.92
CA TYR A 136 -7.41 -10.05 11.82
C TYR A 136 -6.03 -10.70 11.74
N GLU A 137 -5.40 -11.03 12.86
CA GLU A 137 -4.07 -11.63 12.88
C GLU A 137 -4.09 -13.08 12.39
N GLU A 138 -5.13 -13.83 12.76
CA GLU A 138 -5.43 -15.15 12.19
C GLU A 138 -5.65 -15.06 10.67
N ALA A 139 -6.51 -14.15 10.22
CA ALA A 139 -6.77 -13.95 8.80
C ALA A 139 -5.52 -13.53 8.03
N ARG A 140 -4.66 -12.67 8.59
CA ARG A 140 -3.43 -12.24 7.93
C ARG A 140 -2.47 -13.41 7.72
N LYS A 141 -2.28 -14.28 8.73
CA LYS A 141 -1.41 -15.47 8.62
C LYS A 141 -1.89 -16.41 7.53
N GLU A 142 -3.20 -16.66 7.48
CA GLU A 142 -3.83 -17.49 6.45
C GLU A 142 -3.67 -16.85 5.05
N ALA A 143 -3.93 -15.55 4.92
CA ALA A 143 -3.76 -14.82 3.67
C ALA A 143 -2.32 -14.92 3.15
N TYR A 144 -1.32 -14.74 4.01
CA TYR A 144 0.09 -14.78 3.62
C TYR A 144 0.48 -16.19 3.16
N THR A 145 -0.03 -17.22 3.83
CA THR A 145 0.16 -18.62 3.43
C THR A 145 -0.43 -18.88 2.04
N ARG A 146 -1.66 -18.39 1.76
CA ARG A 146 -2.29 -18.50 0.45
C ARG A 146 -1.52 -17.78 -0.65
N ILE A 147 -0.99 -16.60 -0.35
CA ILE A 147 -0.15 -15.83 -1.27
C ILE A 147 1.11 -16.62 -1.66
N TYR A 148 1.83 -17.19 -0.69
CA TYR A 148 2.97 -18.06 -1.00
C TYR A 148 2.56 -19.31 -1.79
N LYS A 149 1.44 -19.93 -1.41
CA LYS A 149 0.90 -21.11 -2.11
C LYS A 149 0.44 -20.84 -3.54
N SER A 150 0.15 -19.58 -3.88
CA SER A 150 -0.17 -19.19 -5.25
C SER A 150 1.02 -19.35 -6.22
N VAL A 151 2.25 -19.33 -5.69
CA VAL A 151 3.48 -19.57 -6.46
C VAL A 151 3.98 -21.01 -6.25
N ASN A 152 3.94 -21.51 -5.02
CA ASN A 152 4.32 -22.88 -4.70
C ASN A 152 3.21 -23.58 -3.88
N PRO A 153 2.34 -24.38 -4.51
CA PRO A 153 1.24 -25.07 -3.82
C PRO A 153 1.67 -25.95 -2.64
N ASN A 154 2.92 -26.42 -2.64
CA ASN A 154 3.49 -27.26 -1.59
C ASN A 154 4.16 -26.46 -0.47
N PHE A 155 4.11 -25.13 -0.50
CA PHE A 155 4.71 -24.30 0.55
C PHE A 155 4.06 -24.59 1.91
N ASP A 156 4.88 -24.98 2.88
CA ASP A 156 4.49 -25.16 4.28
C ASP A 156 5.25 -24.17 5.17
N PRO A 157 4.55 -23.21 5.81
CA PRO A 157 5.21 -22.25 6.70
C PRO A 157 5.82 -22.90 7.96
N SER A 158 5.33 -24.07 8.39
CA SER A 158 5.81 -24.73 9.62
C SER A 158 7.22 -25.29 9.50
N GLU A 159 7.64 -25.69 8.29
CA GLU A 159 9.00 -26.17 8.00
C GLU A 159 10.08 -25.09 8.21
N ARG A 160 9.67 -23.84 8.46
CA ARG A 160 10.54 -22.66 8.52
C ARG A 160 10.84 -22.18 9.92
N GLU A 161 10.03 -22.57 10.90
CA GLU A 161 10.16 -22.15 12.29
C GLU A 161 11.45 -22.64 12.96
N MET A 162 12.12 -23.65 12.39
CA MET A 162 13.34 -24.25 12.92
C MET A 162 14.57 -24.13 12.00
N THR A 163 14.48 -23.39 10.90
CA THR A 163 15.58 -23.22 9.93
C THR A 163 16.18 -21.83 10.03
N ASP A 164 17.51 -21.70 9.89
CA ASP A 164 18.15 -20.39 9.88
C ASP A 164 17.57 -19.51 8.76
N PHE A 165 17.39 -18.22 9.04
CA PHE A 165 16.76 -17.28 8.12
C PHE A 165 17.44 -17.23 6.73
N CYS A 166 18.73 -17.57 6.63
CA CYS A 166 19.48 -17.58 5.38
C CYS A 166 19.19 -18.79 4.49
N TYR A 167 18.53 -19.83 5.00
CA TYR A 167 18.07 -21.01 4.25
C TYR A 167 16.56 -21.00 4.02
N TRP A 168 15.90 -19.88 4.30
CA TRP A 168 14.50 -19.73 4.01
C TRP A 168 14.26 -19.70 2.49
N ASP A 169 13.99 -20.86 1.89
CA ASP A 169 13.48 -21.01 0.52
C ASP A 169 12.01 -20.54 0.37
N THR A 170 11.73 -19.27 0.67
CA THR A 170 10.36 -18.73 0.58
C THR A 170 10.05 -18.50 -0.89
N PRO A 171 8.85 -18.85 -1.38
CA PRO A 171 8.46 -18.53 -2.75
C PRO A 171 8.63 -17.03 -3.00
N ALA A 172 9.26 -16.69 -4.13
CA ALA A 172 9.47 -15.31 -4.52
C ALA A 172 8.14 -14.66 -4.91
N VAL A 173 7.59 -13.85 -4.01
CA VAL A 173 6.35 -13.09 -4.22
C VAL A 173 6.63 -11.60 -4.04
N ASP A 174 6.08 -10.77 -4.93
CA ASP A 174 6.20 -9.32 -4.81
C ASP A 174 5.50 -8.80 -3.55
N SER A 175 6.15 -7.88 -2.83
CA SER A 175 5.63 -7.25 -1.62
C SER A 175 4.26 -6.60 -1.80
N ALA A 176 3.90 -6.15 -3.01
CA ALA A 176 2.60 -5.57 -3.30
C ALA A 176 1.45 -6.54 -2.99
N MET A 177 1.63 -7.85 -3.18
CA MET A 177 0.60 -8.85 -2.87
C MET A 177 0.28 -8.85 -1.37
N PHE A 178 1.31 -8.88 -0.51
CA PHE A 178 1.13 -8.82 0.94
C PHE A 178 0.58 -7.48 1.41
N ASN A 179 1.06 -6.39 0.81
CA ASN A 179 0.60 -5.05 1.11
C ASN A 179 -0.90 -4.87 0.76
N ARG A 180 -1.33 -5.32 -0.42
CA ARG A 180 -2.75 -5.31 -0.82
C ARG A 180 -3.58 -6.25 0.02
N ALA A 181 -3.07 -7.42 0.41
CA ALA A 181 -3.76 -8.33 1.33
C ALA A 181 -4.00 -7.68 2.70
N ARG A 182 -2.99 -7.00 3.23
CA ARG A 182 -3.12 -6.21 4.45
C ARG A 182 -4.20 -5.13 4.31
N LYS A 183 -4.18 -4.37 3.22
CA LYS A 183 -5.19 -3.33 2.94
C LYS A 183 -6.61 -3.89 3.00
N VAL A 184 -6.90 -4.93 2.22
CA VAL A 184 -8.28 -5.45 2.10
C VAL A 184 -8.78 -6.13 3.39
N LEU A 185 -7.89 -6.73 4.17
CA LEU A 185 -8.25 -7.32 5.46
C LEU A 185 -8.49 -6.26 6.53
N LEU A 186 -7.72 -5.16 6.54
CA LEU A 186 -7.96 -4.03 7.44
C LEU A 186 -9.27 -3.30 7.09
N GLU A 187 -9.60 -3.15 5.81
CA GLU A 187 -10.90 -2.64 5.36
C GLU A 187 -12.05 -3.51 5.88
N ALA A 188 -11.90 -4.84 5.79
CA ALA A 188 -12.88 -5.79 6.30
C ALA A 188 -13.05 -5.71 7.82
N GLU A 189 -11.94 -5.60 8.56
CA GLU A 189 -11.97 -5.47 10.02
C GLU A 189 -12.62 -4.15 10.45
N ALA A 190 -12.28 -3.04 9.79
CA ALA A 190 -12.88 -1.74 10.04
C ALA A 190 -14.40 -1.76 9.82
N LYS A 191 -14.87 -2.47 8.77
CA LYS A 191 -16.29 -2.68 8.51
C LYS A 191 -16.98 -3.44 9.65
N TYR A 192 -16.36 -4.53 10.14
CA TYR A 192 -16.88 -5.27 11.29
C TYR A 192 -16.97 -4.38 12.53
N LYS A 193 -15.89 -3.69 12.90
CA LYS A 193 -15.83 -2.77 14.05
C LYS A 193 -16.92 -1.70 13.99
N THR A 194 -17.12 -1.11 12.80
CA THR A 194 -18.17 -0.09 12.56
C THR A 194 -19.58 -0.66 12.67
N GLN A 195 -19.84 -1.87 12.16
CA GLN A 195 -21.17 -2.49 12.21
C GLN A 195 -21.62 -2.84 13.63
N PHE A 196 -20.68 -3.21 14.50
CA PHE A 196 -20.99 -3.71 15.84
C PHE A 196 -20.57 -2.76 16.97
N ASN A 197 -20.16 -1.52 16.65
CA ASN A 197 -19.63 -0.53 17.61
C ASN A 197 -18.55 -1.11 18.54
N VAL A 198 -17.69 -1.97 17.99
CA VAL A 198 -16.56 -2.55 18.72
C VAL A 198 -15.37 -1.61 18.50
N GLN A 199 -14.87 -1.01 19.57
CA GLN A 199 -13.64 -0.19 19.56
C GLN A 199 -12.41 -1.09 19.51
#